data_AF-A0A5C8TEE6-F1
#
_entry.id   AF-A0A5C8TEE6-F1
#
_cell.length_a   1.000
_cell.length_b   1.000
_cell.length_c   1.000
_cell.angle_alpha   90.00
_cell.angle_beta   90.00
_cell.angle_gamma   90.00
#
_symmetry.space_group_name_H-M   'P 1'
#
loop_
_entity.id
_entity.type
_entity.pdbx_description
1 polymer ?
#
loop_
_entity_poly.entity_id
_entity_poly.type
_entity_poly.pdbx_seq_one_letter_code
_entity_poly.pdbx_strand_id
1 'polypeptide(L)'
;MRPHACARLALAGAVLLGFAGAACARDVREPDESTLDRHGHYRSRDGSEVHRPAKTRDGGKPAGATAKCRDDTWSFSHTRRGTCSGHGGVARWEG
;
A
#
# COMPACT_ATOMS: atom_id res chain seq x y z
N MET A 1 48.22 8.35 -38.07
CA MET A 1 48.22 7.26 -39.06
C MET A 1 46.91 6.49 -38.89
N ARG A 2 46.07 6.44 -39.94
CA ARG A 2 44.77 5.74 -39.95
C ARG A 2 44.96 4.37 -40.62
N PRO A 3 44.31 3.32 -40.13
CA PRO A 3 43.78 2.29 -41.02
C PRO A 3 42.26 2.39 -41.13
N HIS A 4 41.78 2.28 -42.36
CA HIS A 4 40.38 2.13 -42.74
C HIS A 4 40.12 0.66 -43.12
N ALA A 5 39.02 0.07 -42.66
CA ALA A 5 38.19 -0.93 -43.38
C ALA A 5 36.96 -1.21 -42.51
N CYS A 6 35.77 -0.73 -42.86
CA CYS A 6 34.78 -1.37 -43.76
C CYS A 6 34.26 -2.74 -43.27
N ALA A 7 33.12 -2.72 -42.57
CA ALA A 7 32.05 -3.70 -42.77
C ALA A 7 30.74 -3.11 -42.26
N ARG A 8 29.92 -2.63 -43.18
CA ARG A 8 28.49 -2.40 -42.95
C ARG A 8 27.78 -3.73 -43.22
N LEU A 9 27.20 -4.35 -42.19
CA LEU A 9 26.05 -5.23 -42.38
C LEU A 9 24.89 -4.68 -41.57
N ALA A 10 23.77 -4.52 -42.26
CA ALA A 10 22.54 -3.95 -41.79
C ALA A 10 21.60 -5.03 -41.21
N LEU A 11 20.57 -4.53 -40.51
CA LEU A 11 19.27 -5.16 -40.23
C LEU A 11 19.25 -6.28 -39.18
N ALA A 12 18.63 -5.97 -38.03
CA ALA A 12 17.30 -6.51 -37.69
C ALA A 12 16.90 -6.08 -36.28
N GLY A 13 15.63 -5.70 -36.13
CA GLY A 13 14.94 -5.74 -34.85
C GLY A 13 14.95 -4.45 -34.04
N ALA A 14 14.09 -3.51 -34.40
CA ALA A 14 13.50 -2.62 -33.41
C ALA A 14 12.69 -3.47 -32.42
N VAL A 15 13.34 -3.99 -31.38
CA VAL A 15 12.62 -4.49 -30.21
C VAL A 15 12.19 -3.25 -29.45
N LEU A 16 10.95 -2.81 -29.71
CA LEU A 16 10.23 -1.93 -28.83
C LEU A 16 10.11 -2.65 -27.48
N LEU A 17 11.03 -2.34 -26.56
CA LEU A 17 10.88 -2.63 -25.14
C LEU A 17 9.73 -1.76 -24.61
N GLY A 18 8.52 -2.20 -24.91
CA GLY A 18 7.29 -1.61 -24.44
C GLY A 18 7.07 -1.93 -22.96
N PHE A 19 6.69 -0.89 -22.23
CA PHE A 19 6.04 -0.93 -20.92
C PHE A 19 6.85 -1.50 -19.75
N ALA A 20 7.86 -0.74 -19.31
CA ALA A 20 8.10 -0.64 -17.87
C ALA A 20 6.93 0.13 -17.25
N GLY A 21 5.87 -0.60 -16.89
CA GLY A 21 4.77 -0.05 -16.11
C GLY A 21 5.31 0.51 -14.81
N ALA A 22 5.31 1.83 -14.67
CA ALA A 22 5.49 2.48 -13.38
C ALA A 22 4.28 2.10 -12.51
N ALA A 23 4.38 0.96 -11.81
CA ALA A 23 3.53 0.70 -10.67
C ALA A 23 3.94 1.73 -9.61
N CYS A 24 3.24 2.87 -9.59
CA CYS A 24 3.23 3.74 -8.44
C CYS A 24 2.64 2.92 -7.29
N ALA A 25 3.51 2.20 -6.56
CA ALA A 25 3.16 1.69 -5.25
C ALA A 25 2.75 2.92 -4.44
N ARG A 26 1.46 3.01 -4.14
CA ARG A 26 1.01 3.92 -3.09
C ARG A 26 1.74 3.42 -1.85
N ASP A 27 2.71 4.20 -1.39
CA ASP A 27 3.36 3.99 -0.11
C ASP A 27 2.29 4.17 0.96
N VAL A 28 1.53 3.10 1.22
CA VAL A 28 0.71 3.01 2.43
C VAL A 28 1.75 2.96 3.53
N ARG A 29 2.05 4.11 4.12
CA ARG A 29 2.94 4.20 5.29
C ARG A 29 2.40 3.24 6.33
N GLU A 30 3.08 2.11 6.46
CA GLU A 30 2.76 1.07 7.42
C GLU A 30 2.82 1.70 8.82
N PRO A 31 1.82 1.44 9.69
CA PRO A 31 1.87 1.96 11.04
C PRO A 31 3.11 1.43 11.78
N ASP A 32 3.64 2.21 12.71
CA ASP A 32 4.72 1.73 13.57
C ASP A 32 4.18 0.65 14.51
N GLU A 33 4.44 -0.62 14.17
CA GLU A 33 4.01 -1.78 14.95
C GLU A 33 4.43 -1.69 16.41
N SER A 34 5.60 -1.11 16.70
CA SER A 34 6.09 -1.01 18.06
C SER A 34 5.19 -0.18 18.98
N THR A 35 4.33 0.68 18.43
CA THR A 35 3.38 1.50 19.19
C THR A 35 1.97 0.93 19.26
N LEU A 36 1.67 -0.15 18.53
CA LEU A 36 0.35 -0.78 18.48
C LEU A 36 0.17 -1.89 19.53
N ASP A 37 -1.06 -2.10 19.97
CA ASP A 37 -1.45 -3.18 20.88
C ASP A 37 -1.67 -4.53 20.18
N ARG A 38 -1.88 -4.48 18.86
CA ARG A 38 -2.19 -5.62 18.02
C ARG A 38 -1.42 -5.52 16.72
N HIS A 39 -0.95 -6.66 16.22
CA HIS A 39 -0.10 -6.74 15.05
C HIS A 39 -0.75 -7.54 13.92
N GLY A 40 -0.21 -7.35 12.73
CA GLY A 40 -0.43 -8.18 11.56
C GLY A 40 -1.49 -7.64 10.62
N HIS A 41 -1.58 -8.27 9.45
CA HIS A 41 -2.34 -7.77 8.32
C HIS A 41 -3.46 -8.75 7.92
N TYR A 42 -4.39 -8.25 7.12
CA TYR A 42 -5.37 -9.06 6.43
C TYR A 42 -5.56 -8.54 5.01
N ARG A 43 -6.01 -9.42 4.11
CA ARG A 43 -6.41 -9.01 2.77
C ARG A 43 -7.85 -8.51 2.81
N SER A 44 -8.03 -7.24 2.51
CA SER A 44 -9.34 -6.61 2.37
C SER A 44 -10.07 -7.10 1.11
N ARG A 45 -11.37 -6.83 1.00
CA ARG A 45 -12.22 -7.30 -0.10
C ARG A 45 -11.80 -6.77 -1.48
N ASP A 46 -11.19 -5.61 -1.52
CA ASP A 46 -10.59 -4.98 -2.70
C ASP A 46 -9.21 -5.56 -3.06
N GLY A 47 -8.72 -6.54 -2.30
CA GLY A 47 -7.43 -7.20 -2.55
C GLY A 47 -6.23 -6.49 -1.93
N SER A 48 -6.42 -5.34 -1.29
CA SER A 48 -5.35 -4.63 -0.59
C SER A 48 -4.96 -5.36 0.70
N GLU A 49 -3.66 -5.39 0.99
CA GLU A 49 -3.15 -5.81 2.29
C GLU A 49 -3.22 -4.62 3.25
N VAL A 50 -3.88 -4.83 4.39
CA VAL A 50 -4.16 -3.77 5.36
C VAL A 50 -3.88 -4.27 6.76
N HIS A 51 -3.31 -3.40 7.58
CA HIS A 51 -3.08 -3.70 8.97
C HIS A 51 -4.42 -3.97 9.68
N ARG A 52 -4.45 -4.95 10.58
CA ARG A 52 -5.64 -5.29 11.37
C ARG A 52 -5.99 -4.11 12.28
N PRO A 53 -7.27 -3.91 12.65
CA PRO A 53 -7.60 -2.81 13.54
C PRO A 53 -6.80 -2.86 14.85
N ALA A 54 -6.29 -1.73 15.32
CA ALA A 54 -5.40 -1.69 16.49
C ALA A 54 -5.58 -0.39 17.28
N LYS A 55 -5.16 -0.38 18.54
CA LYS A 55 -5.02 0.81 19.37
C LYS A 55 -3.54 1.15 19.50
N THR A 56 -3.22 2.43 19.59
CA THR A 56 -1.88 2.83 20.05
C THR A 56 -1.84 2.77 21.57
N ARG A 57 -0.66 2.51 22.13
CA ARG A 57 -0.48 2.38 23.59
C ARG A 57 -0.66 3.71 24.34
N ASP A 58 -0.46 4.82 23.66
CA ASP A 58 -0.71 6.18 24.15
C ASP A 58 -2.16 6.66 23.96
N GLY A 59 -3.03 5.82 23.38
CA GLY A 59 -4.44 6.14 23.12
C GLY A 59 -4.69 7.09 21.94
N GLY A 60 -3.61 7.56 21.29
CA GLY A 60 -3.65 8.41 20.11
C GLY A 60 -4.20 7.74 18.85
N LYS A 61 -4.19 8.49 17.75
CA LYS A 61 -4.46 7.97 16.41
C LYS A 61 -3.14 7.48 15.79
N PRO A 62 -3.03 6.20 15.39
CA PRO A 62 -1.86 5.71 14.69
C PRO A 62 -1.75 6.34 13.30
N ALA A 63 -0.51 6.51 12.84
CA ALA A 63 -0.25 6.95 11.48
C ALA A 63 -0.90 5.99 10.48
N GLY A 64 -1.48 6.53 9.39
CA GLY A 64 -2.13 5.72 8.36
C GLY A 64 -3.54 5.22 8.71
N ALA A 65 -4.04 5.42 9.93
CA ALA A 65 -5.42 5.08 10.27
C ALA A 65 -6.44 5.93 9.51
N THR A 66 -7.42 5.27 8.91
CA THR A 66 -8.46 5.87 8.05
C THR A 66 -9.83 5.93 8.73
N ALA A 67 -10.04 5.19 9.83
CA ALA A 67 -11.28 5.22 10.58
C ALA A 67 -11.10 4.84 12.06
N LYS A 68 -11.91 5.44 12.94
CA LYS A 68 -12.12 5.00 14.32
C LYS A 68 -13.33 4.07 14.37
N CYS A 69 -13.15 2.86 14.89
CA CYS A 69 -14.23 1.90 15.15
C CYS A 69 -14.93 2.20 16.49
N ARG A 70 -16.11 1.62 16.73
CA ARG A 70 -16.89 1.83 17.97
C ARG A 70 -16.31 1.16 19.22
N ASP A 71 -15.42 0.19 19.06
CA ASP A 71 -14.70 -0.46 20.17
C ASP A 71 -13.36 0.23 20.51
N ASP A 72 -13.20 1.45 20.02
CA ASP A 72 -12.02 2.30 20.10
C ASP A 72 -10.79 1.82 19.34
N THR A 73 -10.87 0.76 18.53
CA THR A 73 -9.78 0.41 17.61
C THR A 73 -9.73 1.35 16.40
N TRP A 74 -8.56 1.47 15.80
CA TRP A 74 -8.32 2.21 14.57
C TRP A 74 -8.20 1.25 13.40
N SER A 75 -8.96 1.50 12.34
CA SER A 75 -8.92 0.75 11.08
C SER A 75 -7.99 1.43 10.07
N PHE A 76 -7.31 0.62 9.28
CA PHE A 76 -6.41 1.02 8.20
C PHE A 76 -7.01 0.74 6.81
N SER A 77 -8.26 0.26 6.73
CA SER A 77 -8.92 -0.04 5.46
C SER A 77 -9.17 1.23 4.63
N HIS A 78 -8.85 1.17 3.34
CA HIS A 78 -9.13 2.25 2.40
C HIS A 78 -10.56 2.22 1.82
N THR A 79 -11.32 1.16 2.10
CA THR A 79 -12.69 1.02 1.60
C THR A 79 -13.70 1.36 2.68
N ARG A 80 -14.93 1.71 2.28
CA ARG A 80 -16.03 1.97 3.22
C ARG A 80 -16.87 0.74 3.53
N ARG A 81 -16.92 -0.24 2.61
CA ARG A 81 -17.78 -1.43 2.77
C ARG A 81 -17.13 -2.42 3.72
N GLY A 82 -17.83 -2.74 4.81
CA GLY A 82 -17.39 -3.76 5.78
C GLY A 82 -16.35 -3.27 6.78
N THR A 83 -15.92 -2.01 6.71
CA THR A 83 -14.97 -1.41 7.65
C THR A 83 -15.54 -1.41 9.06
N CYS A 84 -14.72 -1.84 10.03
CA CYS A 84 -15.12 -2.04 11.42
C CYS A 84 -16.30 -3.00 11.62
N SER A 85 -16.64 -3.87 10.67
CA SER A 85 -17.79 -4.79 10.80
C SER A 85 -17.69 -5.72 12.03
N GLY A 86 -16.51 -6.26 12.32
CA GLY A 86 -16.23 -7.01 13.56
C GLY A 86 -16.03 -6.15 14.81
N HIS A 87 -16.08 -4.82 14.66
CA HIS A 87 -15.73 -3.81 15.68
C HIS A 87 -16.91 -2.84 15.94
N GLY A 88 -18.14 -3.28 15.68
CA GLY A 88 -19.37 -2.51 15.93
C GLY A 88 -19.67 -1.41 14.92
N GLY A 89 -18.95 -1.38 13.80
CA GLY A 89 -19.06 -0.36 12.76
C GLY A 89 -18.15 0.85 13.01
N VAL A 90 -18.15 1.76 12.04
CA VAL A 90 -17.31 2.96 12.08
C VAL A 90 -17.97 4.02 12.98
N ALA A 91 -17.22 4.52 13.94
CA ALA A 91 -17.60 5.67 14.76
C ALA A 91 -17.28 6.99 14.03
N ARG A 92 -16.08 7.08 13.42
CA ARG A 92 -15.63 8.26 12.68
C ARG A 92 -14.67 7.88 11.55
N TRP A 93 -14.77 8.57 10.42
CA TRP A 93 -13.80 8.49 9.33
C TRP A 93 -12.73 9.58 9.50
N GLU A 94 -11.49 9.26 9.15
CA GLU A 94 -10.31 10.08 9.40
C GLU A 94 -9.72 10.72 8.14
N GLY A 95 -10.60 11.02 7.17
CA GLY A 95 -10.26 11.63 5.88
C GLY A 95 -11.29 12.65 5.45
#